data_AF-E3LQG6-F1
#
_entry.id   AF-E3LQG6-F1
#
_cell.length_a   1.000
_cell.length_b   1.000
_cell.length_c   1.000
_cell.angle_alpha   90.00
_cell.angle_beta   90.00
_cell.angle_gamma   90.00
#
_symmetry.space_group_name_H-M   'P 1'
#
loop_
_entity.id
_entity.type
_entity.pdbx_description
1 polymer ?
#
loop_
_entity_poly.entity_id
_entity_poly.type
_entity_poly.pdbx_seq_one_letter_code
_entity_poly.pdbx_strand_id
1 'polypeptide(L)'
;MVKCSFLLHSLSIFSLVNVALPCVATSGGTVTTTVAPTTTSTTATTACTSCTASQVTFAQGDGGIQIDTSGISGTDAATGCLTLTATCTADTANIAFMQFNFNQGGPAENANMGMTINALLNCVDGNWVYTSGGVSRIVTQVSCNQAPEAAG
;
A
#
# COMPACT_ATOMS: atom_id res chain seq x y z
N MET A 1 -62.19 0.58 -24.81
CA MET A 1 -60.83 0.21 -24.34
C MET A 1 -60.68 0.78 -22.94
N VAL A 2 -60.88 -0.04 -21.91
CA VAL A 2 -61.15 0.44 -20.54
C VAL A 2 -60.06 -0.02 -19.56
N LYS A 3 -59.42 0.99 -19.00
CA LYS A 3 -58.68 1.17 -17.73
C LYS A 3 -58.80 0.08 -16.63
N CYS A 4 -57.65 -0.25 -16.01
CA CYS A 4 -57.38 -0.58 -14.58
C CYS A 4 -55.86 -0.39 -14.38
N SER A 5 -55.29 0.49 -13.56
CA SER A 5 -55.35 0.76 -12.10
C SER A 5 -54.72 -0.32 -11.19
N PHE A 6 -53.52 0.01 -10.69
CA PHE A 6 -52.82 -0.39 -9.44
C PHE A 6 -52.39 -1.84 -9.11
N LEU A 7 -51.14 -1.92 -8.62
CA LEU A 7 -50.53 -2.83 -7.62
C LEU A 7 -49.89 -4.19 -8.01
N LEU A 8 -48.57 -4.24 -7.69
CA LEU A 8 -47.70 -5.34 -7.24
C LEU A 8 -47.41 -6.54 -8.17
N HIS A 9 -46.20 -7.10 -8.01
CA HIS A 9 -45.69 -8.49 -8.20
C HIS A 9 -44.17 -8.41 -8.53
N SER A 10 -43.29 -8.52 -7.54
CA SER A 10 -42.66 -9.77 -7.08
C SER A 10 -41.56 -10.31 -8.02
N LEU A 11 -40.29 -10.05 -7.67
CA LEU A 11 -39.22 -11.03 -7.87
C LEU A 11 -38.38 -11.12 -6.60
N SER A 12 -38.78 -12.03 -5.73
CA SER A 12 -37.87 -12.73 -4.83
C SER A 12 -36.86 -13.50 -5.67
N ILE A 13 -35.57 -13.39 -5.37
CA ILE A 13 -34.63 -14.46 -5.67
C ILE A 13 -34.02 -14.88 -4.34
N PHE A 14 -34.60 -15.96 -3.83
CA PHE A 14 -34.05 -16.82 -2.80
C PHE A 14 -32.68 -17.31 -3.24
N SER A 15 -31.62 -16.93 -2.53
CA SER A 15 -30.37 -17.68 -2.57
C SER A 15 -30.45 -18.79 -1.52
N LEU A 16 -30.46 -20.01 -2.03
CA LEU A 16 -30.55 -21.30 -1.37
C LEU A 16 -29.69 -21.38 -0.10
N VAL A 17 -30.37 -21.42 1.06
CA VAL A 17 -29.76 -21.88 2.31
C VAL A 17 -29.66 -23.40 2.19
N ASN A 18 -28.44 -23.90 2.05
CA ASN A 18 -28.15 -25.33 2.06
C ASN A 18 -28.34 -25.85 3.50
N VAL A 19 -29.56 -26.30 3.82
CA VAL A 19 -29.84 -26.98 5.08
C VAL A 19 -29.39 -28.44 4.94
N ALA A 20 -28.12 -28.68 5.27
CA ALA A 20 -27.69 -30.03 5.58
C ALA A 20 -28.30 -30.40 6.94
N LEU A 21 -29.15 -31.44 6.95
CA LEU A 21 -29.59 -32.15 8.15
C LEU A 21 -28.46 -33.10 8.58
N PRO A 22 -27.80 -32.92 9.73
CA PRO A 22 -27.12 -34.02 10.38
C PRO A 22 -28.10 -34.71 11.33
N CYS A 23 -28.45 -35.95 11.04
CA CYS A 23 -28.92 -36.86 12.06
C CYS A 23 -27.79 -37.07 13.09
N VAL A 24 -28.01 -36.73 14.35
CA VAL A 24 -27.11 -37.10 15.44
C VAL A 24 -27.80 -38.14 16.31
N ALA A 25 -27.29 -39.36 16.21
CA ALA A 25 -27.53 -40.43 17.16
C ALA A 25 -26.90 -40.04 18.50
N THR A 26 -27.68 -40.11 19.58
CA THR A 26 -27.21 -39.87 20.94
C THR A 26 -26.46 -41.10 21.44
N SER A 27 -25.13 -41.06 21.40
CA SER A 27 -24.27 -41.92 22.22
C SER A 27 -23.47 -41.02 23.16
N GLY A 28 -23.67 -41.20 24.46
CA GLY A 28 -23.02 -40.41 25.50
C GLY A 28 -21.50 -40.46 25.40
N GLY A 29 -20.91 -39.28 25.31
CA GLY A 29 -19.48 -39.06 25.40
C GLY A 29 -19.27 -37.59 25.67
N THR A 30 -18.66 -37.27 26.81
CA THR A 30 -18.28 -35.91 27.18
C THR A 30 -17.34 -35.35 26.11
N VAL A 31 -17.85 -34.52 25.20
CA VAL A 31 -17.04 -33.84 24.18
C VAL A 31 -16.66 -32.47 24.73
N THR A 32 -15.43 -32.37 25.23
CA THR A 32 -14.74 -31.12 25.45
C THR A 32 -14.79 -30.31 24.16
N THR A 33 -15.55 -29.22 24.16
CA THR A 33 -15.64 -28.31 23.02
C THR A 33 -14.36 -27.48 22.97
N THR A 34 -13.35 -27.97 22.26
CA THR A 34 -12.19 -27.15 21.89
C THR A 34 -12.64 -26.16 20.82
N VAL A 35 -12.92 -24.93 21.23
CA VAL A 35 -13.09 -23.79 20.32
C VAL A 35 -11.76 -23.60 19.59
N ALA A 36 -11.72 -23.88 18.29
CA ALA A 36 -10.57 -23.53 17.47
C ALA A 36 -10.42 -22.00 17.47
N PRO A 37 -9.22 -21.45 17.74
CA PRO A 37 -9.03 -20.01 17.71
C PRO A 37 -9.24 -19.51 16.27
N THR A 38 -10.11 -18.51 16.12
CA THR A 38 -10.29 -17.73 14.90
C THR A 38 -8.99 -16.99 14.60
N THR A 39 -8.11 -17.56 13.77
CA THR A 39 -6.91 -16.88 13.25
C THR A 39 -7.32 -15.96 12.10
N THR A 40 -7.71 -14.74 12.42
CA THR A 40 -7.84 -13.69 11.41
C THR A 40 -7.39 -12.37 12.05
N SER A 41 -6.38 -11.73 11.44
CA SER A 41 -5.83 -10.40 11.80
C SER A 41 -4.65 -10.27 12.77
N THR A 42 -3.75 -11.26 12.88
CA THR A 42 -2.37 -11.00 13.35
C THR A 42 -1.35 -10.94 12.22
N THR A 43 -1.52 -11.76 11.18
CA THR A 43 -0.54 -11.87 10.08
C THR A 43 -0.41 -10.59 9.25
N ALA A 44 -1.52 -9.89 8.96
CA ALA A 44 -1.51 -8.66 8.15
C ALA A 44 -0.84 -7.48 8.88
N THR A 45 -1.11 -7.32 10.19
CA THR A 45 -0.46 -6.29 11.01
C THR A 45 1.03 -6.57 11.16
N THR A 46 1.42 -7.84 11.36
CA THR A 46 2.85 -8.20 11.41
C THR A 46 3.57 -7.95 10.09
N ALA A 47 2.90 -8.16 8.96
CA ALA A 47 3.47 -8.01 7.63
C ALA A 47 3.74 -6.55 7.22
N CYS A 48 2.93 -5.58 7.69
CA CYS A 48 3.14 -4.16 7.43
C CYS A 48 3.98 -3.44 8.49
N THR A 49 4.47 -4.16 9.51
CA THR A 49 5.38 -3.65 10.54
C THR A 49 6.75 -4.33 10.53
N SER A 50 7.04 -5.16 9.52
CA SER A 50 8.28 -5.95 9.46
C SER A 50 9.40 -5.30 8.63
N CYS A 51 9.13 -4.19 7.94
CA CYS A 51 10.15 -3.51 7.16
C CYS A 51 11.18 -2.82 8.05
N THR A 52 12.41 -2.75 7.57
CA THR A 52 13.49 -1.98 8.20
C THR A 52 14.00 -0.91 7.23
N ALA A 53 14.39 0.24 7.76
CA ALA A 53 14.88 1.34 6.92
C ALA A 53 16.12 0.94 6.08
N SER A 54 16.93 -0.01 6.57
CA SER A 54 18.12 -0.52 5.86
C SER A 54 17.81 -1.34 4.61
N GLN A 55 16.55 -1.73 4.38
CA GLN A 55 16.15 -2.41 3.13
C GLN A 55 16.15 -1.47 1.93
N VAL A 56 16.12 -0.15 2.16
CA VAL A 56 16.26 0.85 1.11
C VAL A 56 17.65 1.44 1.17
N THR A 57 18.38 1.29 0.08
CA THR A 57 19.67 1.96 -0.08
C THR A 57 19.45 3.38 -0.56
N PHE A 58 19.92 4.36 0.21
CA PHE A 58 19.98 5.75 -0.19
C PHE A 58 21.39 6.04 -0.68
N ALA A 59 21.54 6.08 -2.01
CA ALA A 59 22.84 6.25 -2.64
C ALA A 59 22.73 7.25 -3.80
N GLN A 60 23.84 7.88 -4.11
CA GLN A 60 23.96 8.66 -5.34
C GLN A 60 23.78 7.70 -6.53
N GLY A 61 22.92 8.08 -7.46
CA GLY A 61 22.69 7.36 -8.72
C GLY A 61 23.76 7.70 -9.75
N ASP A 62 23.60 7.15 -10.95
CA ASP A 62 24.49 7.46 -12.07
C ASP A 62 23.98 8.65 -12.89
N GLY A 63 24.89 9.60 -13.17
CA GLY A 63 24.66 10.75 -14.05
C GLY A 63 23.94 11.94 -13.41
N GLY A 64 24.14 13.15 -13.96
CA GLY A 64 23.61 14.40 -13.42
C GLY A 64 24.35 14.90 -12.17
N ILE A 65 23.88 16.00 -11.58
CA ILE A 65 24.40 16.52 -10.30
C ILE A 65 23.68 15.80 -9.16
N GLN A 66 24.41 15.02 -8.39
CA GLN A 66 23.86 14.20 -7.31
C GLN A 66 23.60 15.05 -6.06
N ILE A 67 22.49 14.79 -5.38
CA ILE A 67 22.11 15.46 -4.13
C ILE A 67 21.79 14.42 -3.06
N ASP A 68 21.93 14.82 -1.80
CA ASP A 68 21.67 13.92 -0.68
C ASP A 68 20.21 13.46 -0.67
N THR A 69 20.02 12.18 -0.36
CA THR A 69 18.71 11.57 -0.17
C THR A 69 18.58 11.15 1.28
N SER A 70 17.40 11.38 1.87
CA SER A 70 17.11 10.91 3.22
C SER A 70 15.87 10.02 3.25
N GLY A 71 15.86 9.06 4.16
CA GLY A 71 14.72 8.20 4.46
C GLY A 71 14.33 8.31 5.92
N ILE A 72 13.15 8.84 6.20
CA ILE A 72 12.62 8.93 7.57
C ILE A 72 11.52 7.90 7.73
N SER A 73 11.72 6.96 8.65
CA SER A 73 10.71 5.97 8.99
C SER A 73 9.68 6.56 9.96
N GLY A 74 8.45 6.10 9.83
CA GLY A 74 7.32 6.53 10.65
C GLY A 74 6.26 5.44 10.73
N THR A 75 5.11 5.80 11.27
CA THR A 75 3.96 4.92 11.38
C THR A 75 2.73 5.69 10.97
N ASP A 76 1.96 5.13 10.06
CA ASP A 76 0.67 5.69 9.66
C ASP A 76 -0.33 5.54 10.82
N ALA A 77 -0.91 6.65 11.26
CA ALA A 77 -1.78 6.66 12.44
C ALA A 77 -3.14 5.98 12.21
N ALA A 78 -3.59 5.86 10.96
CA ALA A 78 -4.88 5.25 10.63
C ALA A 78 -4.78 3.72 10.53
N THR A 79 -3.66 3.21 10.03
CA THR A 79 -3.44 1.78 9.76
C THR A 79 -2.50 1.11 10.75
N GLY A 80 -1.66 1.88 11.44
CA GLY A 80 -0.59 1.36 12.30
C GLY A 80 0.59 0.76 11.54
N CYS A 81 0.60 0.84 10.20
CA CYS A 81 1.65 0.28 9.37
C CYS A 81 2.87 1.20 9.30
N LEU A 82 4.05 0.62 9.08
CA LEU A 82 5.27 1.39 8.91
C LEU A 82 5.28 2.11 7.58
N THR A 83 5.80 3.34 7.60
CA THR A 83 6.01 4.17 6.42
C THR A 83 7.47 4.61 6.35
N LEU A 84 7.99 4.84 5.14
CA LEU A 84 9.30 5.44 4.90
C LEU A 84 9.11 6.61 3.94
N THR A 85 9.41 7.82 4.39
CA THR A 85 9.40 9.01 3.54
C THR A 85 10.78 9.22 2.97
N ALA A 86 10.95 8.94 1.68
CA ALA A 86 12.14 9.31 0.94
C ALA A 86 12.05 10.78 0.52
N THR A 87 13.11 11.56 0.73
CA THR A 87 13.14 13.00 0.44
C THR A 87 14.37 13.35 -0.40
N CYS A 88 14.14 14.04 -1.52
CA CYS A 88 15.16 14.75 -2.29
C CYS A 88 14.95 16.26 -2.12
N THR A 89 16.02 17.01 -1.86
CA THR A 89 15.98 18.47 -1.87
C THR A 89 17.14 19.00 -2.70
N ALA A 90 16.82 19.67 -3.81
CA ALA A 90 17.78 20.33 -4.67
C ALA A 90 18.25 21.66 -4.07
N ASP A 91 19.34 22.18 -4.60
CA ASP A 91 19.84 23.51 -4.29
C ASP A 91 18.89 24.59 -4.82
N THR A 92 19.05 25.81 -4.33
CA THR A 92 18.28 26.97 -4.81
C THR A 92 18.40 27.13 -6.33
N ALA A 93 17.27 27.44 -6.99
CA ALA A 93 17.14 27.56 -8.45
C ALA A 93 17.38 26.26 -9.25
N ASN A 94 17.37 25.11 -8.57
CA ASN A 94 17.37 23.80 -9.20
C ASN A 94 16.08 23.04 -8.86
N ILE A 95 15.76 22.09 -9.72
CA ILE A 95 14.68 21.13 -9.51
C ILE A 95 15.28 19.78 -9.11
N ALA A 96 14.64 19.10 -8.18
CA ALA A 96 15.03 17.74 -7.79
C ALA A 96 14.40 16.72 -8.73
N PHE A 97 15.03 15.57 -8.84
CA PHE A 97 14.47 14.39 -9.48
C PHE A 97 14.87 13.15 -8.68
N MET A 98 13.86 12.36 -8.30
CA MET A 98 14.04 11.14 -7.53
C MET A 98 13.95 9.92 -8.45
N GLN A 99 14.77 8.91 -8.22
CA GLN A 99 14.75 7.66 -8.97
C GLN A 99 14.68 6.46 -8.03
N PHE A 100 13.89 5.46 -8.41
CA PHE A 100 13.76 4.19 -7.70
C PHE A 100 14.51 3.07 -8.43
N ASN A 101 15.15 2.19 -7.65
CA ASN A 101 15.74 0.92 -8.08
C ASN A 101 16.62 1.01 -9.33
N PHE A 102 17.37 2.10 -9.47
CA PHE A 102 18.23 2.40 -10.61
C PHE A 102 17.55 2.31 -11.99
N ASN A 103 17.35 3.47 -12.63
CA ASN A 103 16.77 3.61 -13.97
C ASN A 103 15.36 3.00 -14.17
N GLN A 104 14.62 2.72 -13.10
CA GLN A 104 13.22 2.27 -13.21
C GLN A 104 12.22 3.43 -13.20
N GLY A 105 12.69 4.68 -13.30
CA GLY A 105 11.89 5.88 -13.12
C GLY A 105 11.78 6.27 -11.64
N GLY A 106 10.79 7.07 -11.28
CA GLY A 106 10.68 7.64 -9.94
C GLY A 106 9.22 7.81 -9.49
N PRO A 107 9.01 8.55 -8.40
CA PRO A 107 7.69 8.93 -7.93
C PRO A 107 6.98 9.84 -8.95
N ALA A 108 5.65 9.83 -8.93
CA ALA A 108 4.83 10.71 -9.78
C ALA A 108 5.11 12.20 -9.50
N GLU A 109 5.53 12.51 -8.28
CA GLU A 109 5.89 13.83 -7.78
C GLU A 109 7.03 14.50 -8.58
N ASN A 110 7.86 13.72 -9.30
CA ASN A 110 8.84 14.26 -10.25
C ASN A 110 8.21 15.15 -11.33
N ALA A 111 6.94 14.90 -11.69
CA ALA A 111 6.23 15.71 -12.69
C ALA A 111 5.98 17.16 -12.25
N ASN A 112 6.06 17.44 -10.95
CA ASN A 112 5.87 18.79 -10.41
C ASN A 112 7.10 19.68 -10.57
N MET A 113 8.25 19.13 -10.99
CA MET A 113 9.51 19.87 -11.17
C MET A 113 9.87 20.72 -9.94
N GLY A 114 9.61 20.17 -8.74
CA GLY A 114 9.83 20.89 -7.48
C GLY A 114 11.27 20.82 -7.00
N MET A 115 11.69 21.81 -6.21
CA MET A 115 12.97 21.78 -5.50
C MET A 115 13.02 20.65 -4.45
N THR A 116 11.87 20.30 -3.86
CA THR A 116 11.77 19.18 -2.91
C THR A 116 10.77 18.15 -3.42
N ILE A 117 11.15 16.89 -3.35
CA ILE A 117 10.32 15.75 -3.73
C ILE A 117 10.28 14.77 -2.57
N ASN A 118 9.06 14.43 -2.15
CA ASN A 118 8.80 13.44 -1.12
C ASN A 118 8.09 12.25 -1.73
N ALA A 119 8.58 11.05 -1.47
CA ALA A 119 7.89 9.81 -1.81
C ALA A 119 7.57 9.02 -0.55
N LEU A 120 6.28 8.76 -0.33
CA LEU A 120 5.82 7.94 0.77
C LEU A 120 5.80 6.46 0.36
N LEU A 121 6.64 5.66 1.01
CA LEU A 121 6.66 4.22 0.86
C LEU A 121 5.91 3.59 2.03
N ASN A 122 5.02 2.64 1.74
CA ASN A 122 4.30 1.87 2.75
C ASN A 122 4.97 0.50 2.89
N CYS A 123 5.12 0.03 4.12
CA CYS A 123 5.53 -1.35 4.35
C CYS A 123 4.38 -2.29 4.02
N VAL A 124 4.58 -3.17 3.05
CA VAL A 124 3.61 -4.17 2.63
C VAL A 124 4.33 -5.51 2.51
N ASP A 125 3.89 -6.50 3.28
CA ASP A 125 4.48 -7.85 3.27
C ASP A 125 6.01 -7.85 3.42
N GLY A 126 6.53 -6.99 4.31
CA GLY A 126 7.96 -6.83 4.57
C GLY A 126 8.76 -6.11 3.48
N ASN A 127 8.09 -5.48 2.51
CA ASN A 127 8.72 -4.69 1.46
C ASN A 127 8.27 -3.22 1.52
N TRP A 128 9.19 -2.30 1.24
CA TRP A 128 8.83 -0.91 1.02
C TRP A 128 8.19 -0.75 -0.35
N VAL A 129 6.95 -0.27 -0.40
CA VAL A 129 6.16 -0.16 -1.62
C VAL A 129 5.72 1.28 -1.84
N TYR A 130 6.11 1.85 -2.98
CA TYR A 130 5.51 3.07 -3.50
C TYR A 130 4.25 2.71 -4.30
N THR A 131 3.15 3.42 -4.07
CA THR A 131 1.91 3.24 -4.83
C THR A 131 1.40 4.57 -5.33
N SER A 132 1.19 4.68 -6.64
CA SER A 132 0.62 5.88 -7.28
C SER A 132 -0.22 5.50 -8.49
N GLY A 133 -1.36 6.17 -8.67
CA GLY A 133 -2.27 5.91 -9.79
C GLY A 133 -2.79 4.46 -9.86
N GLY A 134 -2.84 3.74 -8.73
CA GLY A 134 -3.23 2.33 -8.67
C GLY A 134 -2.13 1.33 -9.05
N VAL A 135 -0.91 1.80 -9.32
CA VAL A 135 0.26 0.95 -9.62
C VAL A 135 1.18 0.93 -8.40
N SER A 136 1.54 -0.27 -7.95
CA SER A 136 2.45 -0.49 -6.83
C SER A 136 3.82 -0.98 -7.30
N ARG A 137 4.88 -0.52 -6.64
CA ARG A 137 6.26 -0.89 -6.92
C ARG A 137 7.04 -1.08 -5.62
N ILE A 138 7.74 -2.21 -5.52
CA ILE A 138 8.72 -2.43 -4.45
C ILE A 138 9.93 -1.54 -4.68
N VAL A 139 10.39 -0.83 -3.65
CA VAL A 139 11.53 0.08 -3.67
C VAL A 139 12.62 -0.46 -2.74
N THR A 140 13.79 -0.73 -3.30
CA THR A 140 15.00 -1.20 -2.59
C THR A 140 16.15 -0.20 -2.68
N GLN A 141 16.02 0.81 -3.54
CA GLN A 141 16.99 1.89 -3.67
C GLN A 141 16.30 3.19 -4.08
N VAL A 142 16.78 4.30 -3.53
CA VAL A 142 16.42 5.65 -3.94
C VAL A 142 17.69 6.44 -4.21
N SER A 143 17.70 7.16 -5.33
CA SER A 143 18.73 8.14 -5.68
C SER A 143 18.09 9.47 -6.05
N CYS A 144 18.82 10.56 -5.83
CA CYS A 144 18.36 11.91 -6.15
C CYS A 144 19.42 12.63 -6.99
N ASN A 145 18.96 13.30 -8.04
CA ASN A 145 19.75 14.25 -8.80
C ASN A 145 19.00 15.56 -8.96
N GLN A 146 19.71 16.57 -9.42
CA GLN A 146 19.16 17.89 -9.69
C GLN A 146 19.56 18.41 -11.08
N ALA A 147 18.77 19.35 -11.56
CA ALA A 147 19.05 20.12 -12.77
C ALA A 147 18.63 21.58 -12.57
N PRO A 148 19.25 22.53 -13.29
CA PRO A 148 18.80 23.92 -13.26
C PRO A 148 17.32 24.01 -13.61
N GLU A 149 16.59 24.80 -12.85
CA GLU A 149 15.25 25.21 -13.26
C GLU A 149 15.38 25.96 -14.59
N ALA A 150 14.62 25.56 -15.61
CA ALA A 150 14.65 26.25 -16.88
C ALA A 150 14.27 27.71 -16.63
N ALA A 151 15.16 28.66 -16.95
CA ALA A 151 14.85 30.07 -16.85
C ALA A 151 13.62 30.35 -17.73
N GLY A 152 12.50 30.67 -17.08
CA GLY A 152 11.27 31.11 -17.73
C GLY A 152 11.42 32.45 -18.41
#